data_AF-L9YYJ6-F1
#
_entry.id   AF-L9YYJ6-F1
#
_cell.length_a   1.000
_cell.length_b   1.000
_cell.length_c   1.000
_cell.angle_alpha   90.00
_cell.angle_beta   90.00
_cell.angle_gamma   90.00
#
_symmetry.space_group_name_H-M   'P 1'
#
loop_
_entity.id
_entity.type
_entity.pdbx_description
1 polymer ?
#
loop_
_entity_poly.entity_id
_entity_poly.type
_entity_poly.pdbx_seq_one_letter_code
_entity_poly.pdbx_strand_id
1 'polypeptide(L)' 'MSLTADDLNDLDEKIVEYLATKGRASPTLFMRAEDVDTSRQWVSSRFTRLAEHGHIRDLYDTGVYELVADPREGSNLE' A
#
# COMPACT_ATOMS: atom_id res chain seq x y z
N MET A 1 0.15 -15.39 -7.75
CA MET A 1 0.31 -15.77 -6.34
C MET A 1 -0.22 -14.63 -5.48
N SER A 2 -0.82 -14.92 -4.33
CA SER A 2 -1.24 -13.85 -3.40
C SER A 2 0.00 -13.20 -2.81
N LEU A 3 0.00 -11.89 -2.65
CA LEU A 3 1.02 -11.19 -1.88
C LEU A 3 0.65 -11.35 -0.40
N THR A 4 1.54 -11.91 0.40
CA THR A 4 1.32 -12.17 1.83
C THR A 4 2.23 -11.28 2.67
N ALA A 5 2.05 -11.31 4.01
CA ALA A 5 2.89 -10.57 4.95
C ALA A 5 4.40 -10.78 4.70
N ASP A 6 4.82 -12.02 4.43
CA ASP A 6 6.24 -12.38 4.22
C ASP A 6 6.82 -11.82 2.89
N ASP A 7 5.97 -11.38 1.96
CA ASP A 7 6.38 -10.81 0.66
C ASP A 7 6.50 -9.27 0.68
N LEU A 8 6.11 -8.64 1.79
CA LEU A 8 6.13 -7.20 1.97
C LEU A 8 7.55 -6.73 2.28
N ASN A 9 7.86 -5.52 1.83
CA ASN A 9 9.02 -4.79 2.33
C ASN A 9 8.59 -3.65 3.24
N ASP A 10 9.56 -3.00 3.88
CA ASP A 10 9.34 -1.86 4.78
C ASP A 10 8.46 -0.76 4.16
N LEU A 11 8.55 -0.55 2.84
CA LEU A 11 7.76 0.47 2.17
C LEU A 11 6.31 0.01 1.94
N ASP A 12 6.08 -1.26 1.61
CA ASP A 12 4.74 -1.83 1.50
C ASP A 12 4.03 -1.78 2.85
N GLU A 13 4.72 -2.21 3.92
CA GLU A 13 4.19 -2.20 5.27
C GLU A 13 3.79 -0.79 5.70
N LYS A 14 4.63 0.21 5.44
CA LYS A 14 4.31 1.62 5.70
C LYS A 14 3.11 2.10 4.90
N ILE A 15 2.99 1.73 3.63
CA ILE A 15 1.84 2.12 2.80
C ILE A 15 0.56 1.51 3.36
N VAL A 16 0.57 0.21 3.68
CA VAL A 16 -0.59 -0.49 4.24
C VAL A 16 -0.98 0.11 5.58
N GLU A 17 -0.02 0.33 6.49
CA GLU A 17 -0.26 0.96 7.80
C GLU A 17 -0.84 2.37 7.65
N TYR A 18 -0.28 3.17 6.73
CA TYR A 18 -0.78 4.51 6.48
C TYR A 18 -2.23 4.47 5.99
N LEU A 19 -2.56 3.61 5.03
CA LEU A 19 -3.92 3.50 4.52
C LEU A 19 -4.89 2.95 5.57
N ALA A 20 -4.46 1.99 6.40
CA ALA A 20 -5.24 1.46 7.51
C ALA A 20 -5.61 2.53 8.55
N THR A 21 -4.65 3.41 8.88
CA THR A 21 -4.81 4.39 9.97
C THR A 21 -5.29 5.77 9.52
N LYS A 22 -4.96 6.19 8.29
CA LYS A 22 -5.28 7.52 7.73
C LYS A 22 -6.33 7.47 6.63
N GLY A 23 -6.69 6.29 6.14
CA GLY A 23 -7.67 6.11 5.08
C GLY A 23 -7.07 6.20 3.68
N ARG A 24 -7.33 7.30 2.97
CA ARG A 24 -7.04 7.41 1.53
C ARG A 24 -5.76 8.16 1.25
N ALA A 25 -5.01 7.72 0.25
CA ALA A 25 -3.82 8.45 -0.21
C ALA A 25 -3.47 8.22 -1.68
N SER A 26 -2.88 9.24 -2.30
CA SER A 26 -2.06 9.07 -3.49
C SER A 26 -0.60 8.80 -3.09
N PRO A 27 0.24 8.25 -3.99
CA PRO A 27 1.67 8.06 -3.71
C PRO A 27 2.37 9.36 -3.28
N THR A 28 2.02 10.50 -3.90
CA THR A 28 2.59 11.81 -3.56
C THR A 28 2.14 12.31 -2.19
N LEU A 29 0.88 12.07 -1.80
CA LEU A 29 0.41 12.44 -0.47
C LEU A 29 1.13 11.62 0.61
N PHE A 30 1.19 10.29 0.41
CA PHE A 30 1.89 9.37 1.32
C PHE A 30 3.35 9.78 1.52
N MET A 31 4.10 10.04 0.43
CA MET A 31 5.50 10.46 0.52
C MET A 31 5.70 11.72 1.36
N ARG A 32 4.80 12.71 1.22
CA ARG A 32 4.87 13.97 1.96
C ARG A 32 4.49 13.81 3.42
N ALA A 33 3.56 12.91 3.72
CA ALA A 33 3.08 12.67 5.07
C ALA A 33 4.10 11.87 5.91
N GLU A 34 4.74 10.88 5.28
CA GLU A 34 5.67 9.95 5.94
C GLU A 34 7.15 10.32 5.77
N ASP A 35 7.45 11.50 5.20
CA ASP A 35 8.81 12.00 4.92
C ASP A 35 9.71 10.95 4.25
N VAL A 36 9.16 10.30 3.21
CA VAL A 36 9.82 9.18 2.54
C VAL A 36 10.91 9.70 1.59
N ASP A 37 12.16 9.49 1.96
CA ASP A 37 13.34 9.81 1.13
C ASP A 37 13.62 8.70 0.10
N THR A 38 12.76 8.60 -0.92
CA THR A 38 12.99 7.74 -2.08
C THR A 38 12.32 8.30 -3.34
N SER A 39 12.52 7.65 -4.49
CA SER A 39 11.93 8.10 -5.74
C SER A 39 10.41 7.90 -5.75
N ARG A 40 9.68 8.88 -6.32
CA ARG A 40 8.24 8.77 -6.54
C ARG A 40 7.87 7.56 -7.39
N GLN A 41 8.71 7.21 -8.35
CA GLN A 41 8.53 6.04 -9.22
C GLN A 41 8.53 4.75 -8.40
N TRP A 42 9.46 4.63 -7.45
CA TRP A 42 9.51 3.47 -6.56
C TRP A 42 8.29 3.38 -5.65
N VAL A 43 7.86 4.48 -5.03
CA VAL A 43 6.63 4.49 -4.23
C VAL A 43 5.42 4.13 -5.08
N SER A 44 5.30 4.71 -6.28
CA SER A 44 4.18 4.43 -7.18
C SER A 44 4.14 2.96 -7.58
N SER A 45 5.29 2.32 -7.84
CA SER A 45 5.32 0.89 -8.15
C SER A 45 4.89 0.01 -6.98
N ARG A 46 5.12 0.43 -5.73
CA ARG A 46 4.61 -0.28 -4.55
C ARG A 46 3.09 -0.20 -4.44
N PHE A 47 2.52 0.99 -4.65
CA PHE A 47 1.06 1.15 -4.73
C PHE A 47 0.47 0.27 -5.83
N THR A 48 1.06 0.28 -7.04
CA THR A 48 0.62 -0.57 -8.14
C THR A 48 0.70 -2.06 -7.77
N ARG A 49 1.82 -2.53 -7.21
CA ARG A 49 1.97 -3.92 -6.74
C ARG A 49 0.86 -4.30 -5.75
N LEU A 50 0.65 -3.50 -4.71
CA LEU A 50 -0.39 -3.75 -3.71
C LEU A 50 -1.80 -3.78 -4.34
N ALA A 51 -2.05 -2.93 -5.34
CA ALA A 51 -3.33 -2.88 -6.05
C ALA A 51 -3.55 -4.10 -6.96
N GLU A 52 -2.52 -4.51 -7.71
CA GLU A 52 -2.54 -5.71 -8.56
C GLU A 52 -2.82 -6.98 -7.77
N HIS A 53 -2.38 -7.02 -6.50
CA HIS A 53 -2.64 -8.12 -5.58
C HIS A 53 -3.92 -7.93 -4.73
N GLY A 54 -4.70 -6.86 -4.96
CA GLY A 54 -6.02 -6.66 -4.36
C GLY A 54 -6.01 -6.17 -2.91
N HIS A 55 -4.86 -5.74 -2.39
CA HIS A 55 -4.77 -5.19 -1.03
C HIS A 55 -5.28 -3.77 -0.93
N ILE A 56 -5.08 -2.99 -1.98
CA ILE A 56 -5.57 -1.61 -2.10
C ILE A 56 -6.29 -1.45 -3.43
N ARG A 57 -7.12 -0.42 -3.58
CA ARG A 57 -7.77 -0.10 -4.86
C ARG A 57 -7.65 1.37 -5.21
N ASP A 58 -7.44 1.67 -6.49
CA ASP A 58 -7.53 3.02 -7.02
C ASP A 58 -9.01 3.43 -7.13
N LEU A 59 -9.34 4.57 -6.56
CA LEU A 59 -10.69 5.12 -6.59
C LEU A 59 -10.91 5.79 -7.94
N TYR A 60 -11.71 5.15 -8.79
CA TYR A 60 -12.17 5.70 -10.06
C TYR A 60 -11.01 6.14 -10.98
N ASP A 61 -9.89 5.41 -10.96
CA ASP A 61 -8.70 5.68 -11.76
C ASP A 61 -8.13 7.11 -11.54
N THR A 62 -8.23 7.62 -10.31
CA THR A 62 -7.77 8.98 -9.95
C THR A 62 -6.34 9.02 -9.43
N GLY A 63 -5.75 7.87 -9.11
CA GLY A 63 -4.47 7.77 -8.40
C GLY A 63 -4.61 7.97 -6.88
N VAL A 64 -5.83 7.88 -6.35
CA VAL A 64 -6.11 7.92 -4.90
C VAL A 64 -6.53 6.52 -4.47
N TYR A 65 -5.78 5.94 -3.55
CA TYR A 65 -5.94 4.57 -3.12
C TYR A 65 -6.58 4.47 -1.75
N GLU A 66 -7.30 3.38 -1.51
CA GLU A 66 -7.77 2.97 -0.19
C GLU A 66 -7.47 1.49 0.07
N LEU A 67 -7.32 1.14 1.35
CA LEU A 67 -7.12 -0.24 1.78
C LEU A 67 -8.40 -1.06 1.55
N VAL A 68 -8.22 -2.28 1.03
CA VAL A 68 -9.28 -3.27 0.78
C VAL A 68 -9.09 -4.49 1.69
N ALA A 69 -7.87 -5.02 1.73
CA ALA A 69 -7.52 -6.19 2.54
C ALA A 69 -6.08 -6.05 3.01
N ASP A 70 -5.86 -6.11 4.33
CA ASP A 70 -4.53 -5.99 4.90
C ASP A 70 -3.74 -7.30 4.70
N PRO A 71 -2.64 -7.31 3.91
CA PRO A 71 -1.81 -8.50 3.70
C PRO A 71 -1.16 -9.02 5.00
N ARG A 72 -1.09 -8.20 6.06
CA ARG A 72 -0.49 -8.54 7.35
C ARG A 72 -1.43 -9.32 8.26
N GLU A 73 -2.74 -9.27 8.02
CA GLU A 73 -3.75 -9.99 8.79
C GLU A 73 -3.99 -11.43 8.27
N GLY A 74 -3.40 -11.78 7.13
CA GLY A 74 -3.70 -13.00 6.35
C GLY A 74 -2.89 -14.25 6.67
N SER A 75 -2.12 -14.32 7.77
CA SER A 75 -1.35 -15.52 8.15
C SER A 75 -1.67 -15.98 9.57
N ASN A 76 -2.96 -16.08 9.89
CA ASN A 76 -3.43 -16.71 11.12
C ASN A 76 -4.48 -17.78 10.76
N LEU A 77 -4.01 -18.85 10.11
CA LEU A 77 -4.72 -20.12 10.04
C LEU A 77 -4.00 -21.10 10.97
N GLU A 78 -4.29 -21.00 12.27
CA GLU A 78 -4.15 -22.12 13.22
C GLU A 78 -5.46 -22.94 13.24
#